data_AF-A0A421JDE8-F1
#
_entry.id   AF-A0A421JDE8-F1
#
_cell.length_a   1.000
_cell.length_b   1.000
_cell.length_c   1.000
_cell.angle_alpha   90.00
_cell.angle_beta   90.00
_cell.angle_gamma   90.00
#
_symmetry.space_group_name_H-M   'P 1'
#
loop_
_entity.id
_entity.type
_entity.pdbx_description
1 polymer ?
#
loop_
_entity_poly.entity_id
_entity_poly.type
_entity_poly.pdbx_seq_one_letter_code
_entity_poly.pdbx_strand_id
1 'polypeptide(L)'
;MPTTAGLVFSTFLGLTARRLQVLIVGKEYARSWNRIPGYVYSVGLFVGGYAVADNLIDRNRQLLQRRLAVLREQRAQKEAFHEFDETADHRWTADKRGRFFSLLDKYGAGYK
;
A
#
# COMPACT_ATOMS: atom_id res chain seq x y z
N MET A 1 -1.84 10.41 -12.02
CA MET A 1 -1.76 11.35 -13.16
C MET A 1 -3.18 11.58 -13.60
N PRO A 2 -3.64 12.84 -13.71
CA PRO A 2 -5.04 13.11 -14.00
C PRO A 2 -5.39 12.51 -15.36
N THR A 3 -6.37 11.60 -15.36
CA THR A 3 -6.82 10.91 -16.57
C THR A 3 -7.95 11.69 -17.22
N THR A 4 -8.02 11.65 -18.54
CA THR A 4 -9.11 12.30 -19.29
C THR A 4 -10.48 11.76 -18.86
N ALA A 5 -10.58 10.45 -18.61
CA ALA A 5 -11.79 9.83 -18.09
C ALA A 5 -12.16 10.36 -16.69
N GLY A 6 -11.18 10.51 -15.80
CA GLY A 6 -11.39 11.08 -14.46
C GLY A 6 -11.83 12.55 -14.49
N LEU A 7 -11.29 13.35 -15.42
CA LEU A 7 -11.70 14.74 -15.62
C LEU A 7 -13.12 14.86 -16.19
N VAL A 8 -13.46 14.03 -17.18
CA VAL A 8 -14.82 13.98 -17.75
C VAL A 8 -15.83 13.54 -16.69
N PHE A 9 -15.51 12.50 -15.92
CA PHE A 9 -16.39 11.98 -14.89
C PHE A 9 -16.58 12.97 -13.72
N SER A 10 -15.51 13.61 -13.25
CA SER A 10 -15.61 14.64 -12.20
C SER A 10 -16.40 15.86 -12.66
N THR A 11 -16.23 16.29 -13.92
CA THR A 11 -17.05 17.35 -14.51
C THR A 11 -18.52 16.96 -14.57
N PHE A 12 -18.83 15.74 -15.03
CA PHE A 12 -20.18 15.20 -15.08
C PHE A 12 -20.82 15.14 -13.68
N LEU A 13 -20.07 14.68 -12.67
CA LEU A 13 -20.52 14.68 -11.28
C LEU A 13 -20.80 16.08 -10.76
N GLY A 14 -19.95 17.07 -11.05
CA GLY A 14 -20.21 18.46 -10.67
C GLY A 14 -21.49 19.02 -11.30
N LEU A 15 -21.71 18.76 -12.60
CA LEU A 15 -22.93 19.19 -13.28
C LEU A 15 -24.18 18.54 -12.69
N THR A 16 -24.15 17.23 -12.49
CA THR A 16 -25.28 16.46 -11.95
C THR A 16 -25.56 16.81 -10.49
N ALA A 17 -24.54 16.95 -9.65
CA ALA A 17 -24.67 17.37 -8.25
C ALA A 17 -25.34 18.75 -8.15
N ARG A 18 -24.91 19.72 -8.97
CA ARG A 18 -25.55 21.04 -8.97
C ARG A 18 -26.99 20.97 -9.47
N ARG A 19 -27.27 20.17 -10.51
CA ARG A 19 -28.63 19.98 -11.02
C ARG A 19 -29.55 19.42 -9.93
N LEU A 20 -29.07 18.40 -9.21
CA LEU A 20 -29.80 17.74 -8.12
C LEU A 20 -30.02 18.70 -6.94
N GLN A 21 -29.01 19.47 -6.56
CA GLN A 21 -29.14 20.52 -5.53
C GLN A 21 -30.21 21.55 -5.91
N VAL A 22 -30.23 22.02 -7.16
CA VAL A 22 -31.23 23.00 -7.63
C VAL A 22 -32.64 22.41 -7.58
N LEU A 23 -32.79 21.13 -7.95
CA LEU A 23 -34.08 20.43 -7.88
C LEU A 23 -34.57 20.28 -6.44
N ILE A 24 -33.69 19.91 -5.50
CA ILE A 24 -34.04 19.77 -4.08
C ILE A 24 -34.44 21.13 -3.47
N VAL A 25 -33.67 22.18 -3.74
CA VAL A 25 -33.92 23.51 -3.17
C VAL A 25 -35.12 24.20 -3.84
N GLY A 26 -35.56 23.74 -5.01
CA GLY A 26 -36.62 24.40 -5.78
C GLY A 26 -36.20 25.80 -6.27
N LYS A 27 -34.90 26.04 -6.46
CA LYS A 27 -34.39 27.37 -6.78
C LYS A 27 -34.74 27.76 -8.22
N GLU A 28 -35.56 28.79 -8.37
CA GLU A 28 -35.84 29.41 -9.65
C GLU A 28 -34.81 30.49 -10.00
N TYR A 29 -34.56 30.65 -11.30
CA TYR A 29 -33.60 31.64 -11.81
C TYR A 29 -34.31 32.57 -12.78
N ALA A 30 -34.39 33.85 -12.43
CA ALA A 30 -35.04 34.88 -13.26
C ALA A 30 -34.39 35.06 -14.64
N ARG A 31 -33.10 34.75 -14.77
CA ARG A 31 -32.36 34.78 -16.04
C ARG A 31 -31.51 33.54 -16.18
N SER A 32 -31.41 33.01 -17.40
CA SER A 32 -30.63 31.82 -17.73
C SER A 32 -29.14 31.95 -17.39
N TRP A 33 -28.58 33.16 -17.35
CA TRP A 33 -27.19 33.42 -16.97
C TRP A 33 -26.92 33.28 -15.47
N ASN A 34 -27.93 33.52 -14.61
CA ASN A 34 -27.76 33.47 -13.16
C ASN A 34 -27.50 32.05 -12.64
N ARG A 35 -27.74 31.01 -13.46
CA ARG A 35 -27.47 29.62 -13.11
C ARG A 35 -26.01 29.22 -13.30
N ILE A 36 -25.28 29.89 -14.21
CA ILE A 36 -23.95 29.48 -14.69
C ILE A 36 -22.90 29.48 -13.57
N PRO A 37 -22.77 30.52 -12.72
CA PRO A 37 -21.73 30.53 -11.69
C PRO A 37 -21.82 29.33 -10.75
N GLY A 38 -23.05 28.91 -10.39
CA GLY A 38 -23.26 27.75 -9.53
C GLY A 38 -22.78 26.42 -10.12
N TYR A 39 -22.94 26.25 -11.44
CA TYR A 39 -22.39 25.07 -12.14
C TYR A 39 -20.87 25.13 -12.25
N VAL A 40 -20.31 26.31 -12.52
CA VAL A 40 -18.85 26.52 -12.57
C VAL A 40 -18.21 26.19 -11.23
N TYR A 41 -18.76 26.69 -10.12
CA TYR A 41 -18.24 26.39 -8.79
C TYR A 41 -18.35 24.91 -8.44
N SER A 42 -19.46 24.26 -8.79
CA SER A 42 -19.64 22.84 -8.53
C SER A 42 -18.67 21.99 -9.34
N VAL A 43 -18.54 22.24 -10.64
CA VAL A 43 -17.55 21.56 -11.49
C VAL A 43 -16.14 21.79 -10.96
N GLY A 44 -15.78 23.03 -10.62
CA GLY A 44 -14.47 23.36 -10.05
C GLY A 44 -14.16 22.57 -8.78
N LEU A 45 -15.16 22.41 -7.89
CA LEU A 45 -14.99 21.64 -6.65
C LEU A 45 -14.73 20.16 -6.93
N PHE A 46 -15.50 19.55 -7.83
CA PHE A 46 -15.32 18.13 -8.16
C PHE A 46 -14.03 17.85 -8.92
N VAL A 47 -13.68 18.68 -9.91
CA VAL A 47 -12.44 18.55 -10.68
C VAL A 47 -11.22 18.81 -9.78
N GLY A 48 -11.29 19.84 -8.94
CA GLY A 48 -10.23 20.14 -7.97
C GLY A 48 -10.06 19.01 -6.95
N GLY A 49 -11.17 18.50 -6.40
CA GLY A 49 -11.16 17.35 -5.49
C GLY A 49 -10.59 16.10 -6.14
N TYR A 50 -10.93 15.83 -7.39
CA TYR A 50 -10.34 14.74 -8.17
C TYR A 50 -8.82 14.91 -8.31
N ALA A 51 -8.33 16.10 -8.67
CA ALA A 51 -6.90 16.34 -8.83
C ALA A 51 -6.11 16.12 -7.52
N VAL A 52 -6.67 16.54 -6.38
CA VAL A 52 -6.06 16.31 -5.06
C VAL A 52 -6.04 14.81 -4.73
N ALA A 53 -7.17 14.13 -4.91
CA ALA A 53 -7.28 12.69 -4.63
C ALA A 53 -6.32 11.87 -5.51
N ASP A 54 -6.22 12.19 -6.80
CA ASP A 54 -5.31 11.55 -7.74
C ASP A 54 -3.85 11.69 -7.30
N ASN A 55 -3.44 12.90 -6.84
CA ASN A 55 -2.09 13.13 -6.32
C ASN A 55 -1.79 12.27 -5.07
N LEU A 56 -2.74 12.18 -4.15
CA LEU A 56 -2.59 11.38 -2.93
C LEU A 56 -2.50 9.87 -3.25
N ILE A 57 -3.33 9.39 -4.17
CA ILE A 57 -3.32 7.99 -4.62
C ILE A 57 -1.99 7.66 -5.29
N ASP A 58 -1.48 8.52 -6.16
CA ASP A 58 -0.20 8.33 -6.82
C ASP A 58 0.95 8.24 -5.82
N ARG A 59 1.00 9.15 -4.84
CA ARG A 59 2.02 9.12 -3.78
C ARG A 59 1.96 7.81 -2.98
N ASN A 60 0.76 7.37 -2.63
CA ASN A 60 0.57 6.11 -1.91
C ASN A 60 0.99 4.90 -2.75
N ARG A 61 0.65 4.89 -4.04
CA ARG A 61 1.06 3.83 -4.97
C ARG A 61 2.59 3.77 -5.11
N GLN A 62 3.26 4.92 -5.20
CA GLN A 62 4.73 4.97 -5.22
C GLN A 62 5.34 4.42 -3.93
N LEU A 63 4.80 4.77 -2.76
CA LEU A 63 5.26 4.22 -1.48
C LEU A 63 5.08 2.71 -1.40
N LEU A 64 3.92 2.20 -1.82
CA LEU A 64 3.65 0.77 -1.85
C LEU A 64 4.58 0.02 -2.81
N GLN A 65 4.83 0.58 -4.00
CA GLN A 65 5.78 0.01 -4.97
C GLN A 65 7.20 -0.06 -4.40
N ARG A 66 7.66 0.99 -3.70
CA ARG A 66 8.97 0.98 -3.03
C ARG A 66 9.06 -0.12 -1.97
N ARG A 67 8.05 -0.24 -1.10
CA ARG A 67 8.00 -1.29 -0.08
C ARG A 67 8.00 -2.68 -0.70
N LEU A 68 7.24 -2.85 -1.79
CA LEU A 68 7.15 -4.10 -2.51
C LEU A 68 8.47 -4.47 -3.22
N ALA A 69 9.22 -3.49 -3.72
CA ALA A 69 10.56 -3.70 -4.26
C ALA A 69 11.53 -4.21 -3.17
N VAL A 70 11.55 -3.55 -2.01
CA VAL A 70 12.38 -3.99 -0.86
C VAL A 70 12.02 -5.41 -0.41
N LEU A 71 10.73 -5.75 -0.32
CA LEU A 71 10.31 -7.10 0.04
C LEU A 71 10.75 -8.15 -0.99
N ARG A 72 10.77 -7.81 -2.28
CA ARG A 72 11.28 -8.69 -3.34
C ARG A 72 12.78 -8.89 -3.22
N GLU A 73 13.54 -7.83 -2.95
CA GLU A 73 14.99 -7.91 -2.71
C GLU A 73 15.31 -8.76 -1.48
N GLN A 74 14.58 -8.57 -0.37
CA GLN A 74 14.71 -9.40 0.83
C GLN A 74 14.39 -10.87 0.56
N ARG A 75 13.36 -11.15 -0.26
CA ARG A 75 13.03 -12.53 -0.64
C ARG A 75 14.12 -13.16 -1.49
N ALA A 76 14.66 -12.43 -2.47
CA ALA A 76 15.76 -12.91 -3.30
C ALA A 76 17.04 -13.16 -2.47
N GLN A 77 17.35 -12.29 -1.50
CA GLN A 77 18.43 -12.52 -0.55
C GLN A 77 18.17 -13.75 0.32
N LYS A 78 16.95 -13.93 0.84
CA LYS A 78 16.59 -15.11 1.63
C LYS A 78 16.70 -16.41 0.83
N GLU A 79 16.30 -16.42 -0.44
CA GLU A 79 16.53 -17.56 -1.34
C GLU A 79 18.03 -17.83 -1.51
N ALA A 80 18.84 -16.79 -1.74
CA ALA A 80 20.30 -16.92 -1.84
C ALA A 80 20.96 -17.42 -0.53
N PHE A 81 20.43 -17.07 0.65
CA PHE A 81 20.92 -17.56 1.94
C PHE A 81 20.41 -18.98 2.27
N HIS A 82 19.25 -19.39 1.76
CA HIS A 82 18.78 -20.76 1.93
C HIS A 82 19.63 -21.80 1.17
N GLU A 83 20.32 -21.42 0.09
CA GLU A 83 21.36 -22.27 -0.54
C GLU A 83 22.59 -22.50 0.36
N PHE A 84 22.81 -21.66 1.38
CA PHE A 84 23.91 -21.85 2.34
C PHE A 84 23.53 -22.68 3.58
N ASP A 85 22.24 -22.86 3.86
CA ASP A 85 21.75 -23.65 5.01
C ASP A 85 21.62 -25.16 4.71
N GLU A 86 21.88 -25.62 3.48
CA GLU A 86 21.92 -27.06 3.17
C GLU A 86 23.19 -27.77 3.66
N THR A 87 24.23 -27.05 4.07
CA THR A 87 25.27 -27.65 4.90
C THR A 87 24.76 -27.69 6.34
N ALA A 88 23.99 -28.74 6.66
CA ALA A 88 23.62 -29.07 8.02
C ALA A 88 24.85 -28.92 8.93
N ASP A 89 24.84 -27.94 9.83
CA ASP A 89 25.95 -27.73 10.75
C ASP A 89 25.99 -28.92 11.74
N HIS A 90 26.81 -29.92 11.41
CA HIS A 90 26.97 -31.16 12.17
C HIS A 90 27.68 -30.94 13.52
N ARG A 91 27.90 -29.68 13.93
CA ARG A 91 28.52 -29.33 15.20
C ARG A 91 27.78 -29.85 16.42
N TRP A 92 26.47 -30.13 16.31
CA TRP A 92 25.69 -30.62 17.45
C TRP A 92 25.53 -32.15 17.51
N THR A 93 25.76 -32.86 16.41
CA THR A 93 25.34 -34.28 16.28
C THR A 93 26.46 -35.30 16.06
N ALA A 94 27.75 -34.94 16.00
CA ALA A 94 28.80 -35.96 15.80
C ALA A 94 30.03 -35.76 16.70
N ASP A 95 30.19 -36.67 17.66
CA ASP A 95 31.45 -37.23 18.23
C ASP A 95 32.60 -36.31 18.69
N LYS A 96 32.45 -34.99 18.60
CA LYS A 96 33.48 -33.99 18.93
C LYS A 96 33.04 -33.05 20.04
N ARG A 97 32.11 -33.49 20.91
CA ARG A 97 31.87 -32.80 22.18
C ARG A 97 33.17 -32.91 22.97
N GLY A 98 33.87 -31.78 23.12
CA GLY A 98 35.18 -31.73 23.75
C GLY A 98 35.19 -32.39 25.14
N ARG A 99 36.40 -32.75 25.60
CA ARG A 99 36.73 -33.50 26.83
C ARG A 99 35.93 -33.12 28.09
N PHE A 100 35.39 -31.90 28.12
CA PHE A 100 34.56 -31.37 29.19
C PHE A 100 33.19 -32.06 29.30
N PHE A 101 32.52 -32.34 28.18
CA PHE A 101 31.21 -33.01 28.17
C PHE A 101 31.33 -34.54 28.36
N SER A 102 32.44 -35.16 27.92
CA SER A 102 32.70 -36.58 28.18
C SER A 102 32.94 -36.87 29.66
N LEU A 103 33.46 -35.89 30.43
CA LEU A 103 33.63 -36.03 31.88
C LEU A 103 32.29 -35.92 32.61
N LEU A 104 31.41 -35.01 32.18
CA LEU A 104 30.06 -34.89 32.73
C LEU A 104 29.23 -36.16 32.54
N ASP A 105 29.28 -36.80 31.37
CA ASP A 105 28.61 -38.10 31.16
C ASP A 105 29.23 -39.22 32.01
N LYS A 106 30.56 -39.20 32.21
CA LYS A 106 31.26 -40.23 33.01
C LYS A 106 30.97 -40.12 34.52
N TYR A 107 30.74 -38.92 35.04
CA TYR A 107 30.38 -38.69 36.45
C TYR A 107 28.86 -38.60 36.69
N GLY A 108 28.07 -38.40 35.64
CA GLY A 108 26.60 -38.38 35.67
C GLY A 108 25.93 -39.74 35.42
N ALA A 109 26.66 -40.73 34.89
CA ALA A 109 26.17 -42.10 34.77
C ALA A 109 26.02 -42.71 36.17
N GLY A 110 24.76 -42.90 36.59
CA GLY A 110 24.43 -43.56 37.85
C GLY A 110 25.12 -44.93 37.94
N TYR A 111 25.84 -45.14 39.04
CA TYR A 111 26.46 -46.42 39.39
C TYR A 111 25.44 -47.55 39.23
N LYS A 112 25.76 -48.56 38.41
CA LYS A 112 25.21 -49.91 38.57
C LYS A 112 26.16 -50.71 39.44
#